data_AF-K2C784-F1
#
_entry.id   AF-K2C784-F1
#
_cell.length_a   1.000
_cell.length_b   1.000
_cell.length_c   1.000
_cell.angle_alpha   90.00
_cell.angle_beta   90.00
_cell.angle_gamma   90.00
#
_symmetry.space_group_name_H-M   'P 1'
#
loop_
_entity.id
_entity.type
_entity.pdbx_description
1 polymer ?
#
loop_
_entity_poly.entity_id
_entity_poly.type
_entity_poly.pdbx_seq_one_letter_code
_entity_poly.pdbx_strand_id
1 'polypeptide(L)'
;MPNPVNVVKALFVVVICMFFYAAAYGEEAAPLVSLREPTDTVEVERLITNAHRLPVQRRIEFVSKYLLGRKYHPETKDRIKKQQNKPVEKVEAVNPDPLPVEFLRTSLIYLDCMTYVEHVLAIAASIKPAYQKEFLCRLIDVMFDAGGKPLMNHQRNHFTSLWGDVNERKGYLRNVARNHPWAVSRELYLNRVGSNRTFYVEDRFLIADKPQQMWYFPTETVLAGHAPLASGDVVAMVTDKEGLDVTHMGFYIESKGKKLLRHASIKLNRIVDQDFKQYLRDGKHIRGVMAFRPLLQAAQPGLYRFQVIAAP
;
A
#
# COMPACT_ATOMS: atom_id res chain seq x y z
N MET A 1 36.78 30.71 38.73
CA MET A 1 36.63 29.76 37.60
C MET A 1 35.32 29.00 37.78
N PRO A 2 34.43 28.92 36.77
CA PRO A 2 33.17 28.19 36.93
C PRO A 2 33.45 26.71 37.18
N ASN A 3 32.70 26.12 38.12
CA ASN A 3 32.83 24.72 38.50
C ASN A 3 32.56 23.82 37.28
N PRO A 4 33.50 22.95 36.86
CA PRO A 4 33.37 22.15 35.63
C PRO A 4 32.12 21.25 35.62
N VAL A 5 31.62 20.83 36.78
CA VAL A 5 30.39 20.03 36.91
C VAL A 5 29.14 20.84 36.49
N ASN A 6 29.12 22.14 36.76
CA ASN A 6 27.99 23.01 36.40
C ASN A 6 27.98 23.33 34.90
N VAL A 7 29.17 23.39 34.27
CA VAL A 7 29.29 23.59 32.82
C VAL A 7 28.77 22.37 32.06
N VAL A 8 29.10 21.15 32.49
CA VAL A 8 28.62 19.90 31.88
C VAL A 8 27.10 19.74 32.04
N LYS A 9 26.55 20.04 33.22
CA LYS A 9 25.08 20.00 33.44
C LYS A 9 24.35 21.04 32.59
N ALA A 10 24.87 22.26 32.47
CA ALA A 10 24.29 23.30 31.63
C ALA A 10 24.32 22.91 30.15
N LEU A 11 25.44 22.34 29.66
CA LEU A 11 25.56 21.85 28.29
C LEU A 11 24.56 20.72 28.01
N PHE A 12 24.39 19.79 28.95
CA PHE A 12 23.45 18.69 28.83
C PHE A 12 21.98 19.17 28.78
N VAL A 13 21.61 20.15 29.60
CA VAL A 13 20.27 20.77 29.58
C VAL A 13 20.03 21.51 28.26
N VAL A 14 21.00 22.28 27.76
CA VAL A 14 20.87 23.01 26.49
C VAL A 14 20.71 22.05 25.31
N VAL A 15 21.49 20.97 25.26
CA VAL A 15 21.36 19.94 24.22
C VAL A 15 19.99 19.28 24.26
N ILE A 16 19.51 18.90 25.45
CA ILE A 16 18.17 18.34 25.63
C ILE A 16 17.07 19.33 25.20
N CYS A 17 17.17 20.60 25.59
CA CYS A 17 16.22 21.63 25.19
C CYS A 17 16.24 21.86 23.67
N MET A 18 17.40 21.84 23.01
CA MET A 18 17.50 21.94 21.55
C MET A 18 16.85 20.73 20.86
N PHE A 19 17.01 19.52 21.38
CA PHE A 19 16.33 18.33 20.86
C PHE A 19 14.80 18.41 21.02
N PHE A 20 14.31 18.87 22.17
CA PHE A 20 12.88 19.07 22.39
C PHE A 20 12.31 20.17 21.49
N TYR A 21 13.05 21.27 21.31
CA TYR A 21 12.63 22.37 20.46
C TYR A 21 12.60 21.97 18.97
N ALA A 22 13.60 21.22 18.50
CA ALA A 22 13.62 20.70 17.14
C ALA A 22 12.52 19.65 16.88
N ALA A 23 12.22 18.79 17.86
CA ALA A 23 11.13 17.82 17.78
C ALA A 23 9.75 18.51 17.76
N ALA A 24 9.53 19.50 18.63
CA ALA A 24 8.30 20.28 18.67
C ALA A 24 8.10 21.11 17.39
N TYR A 25 9.16 21.77 16.90
CA TYR A 25 9.14 22.52 15.64
C TYR A 25 8.85 21.60 14.43
N GLY A 26 9.40 20.39 14.43
CA GLY A 26 9.12 19.38 13.40
C GLY A 26 7.67 18.90 13.40
N GLU A 27 7.00 18.81 14.55
CA GLU A 27 5.57 18.46 14.64
C GLU A 27 4.66 19.61 14.17
N GLU A 28 4.98 20.88 14.48
CA GLU A 28 4.17 22.03 14.04
C GLU A 28 4.30 22.32 12.53
N ALA A 29 5.47 22.06 11.96
CA ALA A 29 5.73 22.23 10.52
C ALA A 29 5.17 21.09 9.65
N ALA A 30 4.68 19.99 10.25
CA ALA A 30 4.17 18.85 9.51
C ALA A 30 2.93 19.21 8.66
N PRO A 31 2.81 18.68 7.42
CA PRO A 31 1.68 18.97 6.55
C PRO A 31 0.36 18.54 7.18
N LEU A 32 -0.69 19.34 6.91
CA LEU A 32 -2.03 19.08 7.38
C LEU A 32 -2.78 18.18 6.38
N VAL A 33 -3.40 17.12 6.88
CA VAL A 33 -4.18 16.15 6.11
C VAL A 33 -5.59 16.09 6.67
N SER A 34 -6.59 16.31 5.83
CA SER A 34 -7.99 16.18 6.22
C SER A 34 -8.41 14.71 6.32
N LEU A 35 -9.28 14.40 7.28
CA LEU A 35 -9.90 13.10 7.50
C LEU A 35 -11.41 13.25 7.63
N ARG A 36 -12.16 12.21 7.26
CA ARG A 36 -13.51 12.02 7.82
C ARG A 36 -13.39 11.44 9.23
N GLU A 37 -14.41 11.61 10.06
CA GLU A 37 -14.46 11.08 11.43
C GLU A 37 -14.10 9.57 11.43
N PRO A 38 -12.97 9.16 12.04
CA PRO A 38 -12.54 7.78 12.01
C PRO A 38 -13.40 6.92 12.94
N THR A 39 -13.97 5.84 12.42
CA THR A 39 -14.82 4.92 13.19
C THR A 39 -14.10 3.66 13.65
N ASP A 40 -12.82 3.51 13.30
CA ASP A 40 -12.01 2.30 13.50
C ASP A 40 -10.76 2.54 14.37
N THR A 41 -10.66 3.69 15.05
CA THR A 41 -9.51 4.07 15.90
C THR A 41 -9.14 2.99 16.91
N VAL A 42 -10.12 2.58 17.73
CA VAL A 42 -9.92 1.57 18.78
C VAL A 42 -9.59 0.19 18.18
N GLU A 43 -10.20 -0.15 17.04
CA GLU A 43 -9.98 -1.41 16.34
C GLU A 43 -8.54 -1.50 15.83
N VAL A 44 -8.05 -0.45 15.17
CA VAL A 44 -6.68 -0.33 14.66
C VAL A 44 -5.67 -0.41 15.80
N GLU A 45 -5.83 0.40 16.86
CA GLU A 45 -4.87 0.44 17.97
C GLU A 45 -4.79 -0.91 18.69
N ARG A 46 -5.92 -1.62 18.82
CA ARG A 46 -5.95 -2.99 19.32
C ARG A 46 -5.21 -3.95 18.38
N LEU A 47 -5.39 -3.84 17.06
CA LEU A 47 -4.67 -4.69 16.11
C LEU A 47 -3.16 -4.47 16.18
N ILE A 48 -2.71 -3.21 16.27
CA ILE A 48 -1.28 -2.87 16.41
C ILE A 48 -0.73 -3.48 17.70
N THR A 49 -1.42 -3.29 18.83
CA THR A 49 -1.01 -3.83 20.14
C THR A 49 -0.77 -5.35 20.06
N ASN A 50 -1.65 -6.09 19.39
CA ASN A 50 -1.54 -7.54 19.28
C ASN A 50 -0.52 -7.98 18.22
N ALA A 51 -0.51 -7.33 17.06
CA ALA A 51 0.43 -7.67 15.98
C ALA A 51 1.87 -7.39 16.38
N HIS A 52 2.14 -6.29 17.09
CA HIS A 52 3.50 -5.91 17.47
C HIS A 52 4.19 -6.95 18.38
N ARG A 53 3.41 -7.69 19.17
CA ARG A 53 3.90 -8.78 20.03
C ARG A 53 4.29 -10.05 19.27
N LEU A 54 3.94 -10.16 17.99
CA LEU A 54 4.27 -11.29 17.14
C LEU A 54 5.59 -11.04 16.40
N PRO A 55 6.34 -12.11 16.06
CA PRO A 55 7.43 -12.03 15.09
C PRO A 55 6.95 -11.40 13.78
N VAL A 56 7.79 -10.59 13.14
CA VAL A 56 7.50 -9.85 11.91
C VAL A 56 6.82 -10.75 10.85
N GLN A 57 7.32 -11.97 10.68
CA GLN A 57 6.85 -12.94 9.68
C GLN A 57 5.40 -13.40 9.92
N ARG A 58 4.87 -13.24 11.14
CA ARG A 58 3.51 -13.65 11.52
C ARG A 58 2.50 -12.51 11.51
N ARG A 59 2.97 -11.26 11.49
CA ARG A 59 2.10 -10.07 11.62
C ARG A 59 1.12 -9.95 10.47
N ILE A 60 1.58 -10.17 9.24
CA ILE A 60 0.74 -10.08 8.05
C ILE A 60 -0.38 -11.11 8.09
N GLU A 61 -0.07 -12.37 8.41
CA GLU A 61 -1.10 -13.40 8.55
C GLU A 61 -2.11 -13.05 9.64
N PHE A 62 -1.66 -12.55 10.78
CA PHE A 62 -2.51 -12.17 11.90
C PHE A 62 -3.48 -11.04 11.52
N VAL A 63 -2.95 -9.92 11.03
CA VAL A 63 -3.76 -8.74 10.68
C VAL A 63 -4.67 -9.04 9.49
N SER A 64 -4.14 -9.65 8.42
CA SER A 64 -4.93 -9.99 7.23
C SER A 64 -6.10 -10.92 7.56
N LYS A 65 -5.90 -11.90 8.45
CA LYS A 65 -6.93 -12.85 8.87
C LYS A 65 -8.06 -12.17 9.65
N TYR A 66 -7.73 -11.20 10.49
CA TYR A 66 -8.71 -10.48 11.30
C TYR A 66 -9.78 -9.78 10.44
N LEU A 67 -9.39 -9.32 9.25
CA LEU A 67 -10.26 -8.59 8.33
C LEU A 67 -11.10 -9.51 7.41
N LEU A 68 -11.00 -10.84 7.53
CA LEU A 68 -11.85 -11.75 6.76
C LEU A 68 -13.34 -11.45 6.99
N GLY A 69 -14.12 -11.45 5.90
CA GLY A 69 -15.56 -11.16 5.93
C GLY A 69 -15.93 -9.68 5.82
N ARG A 70 -15.00 -8.73 6.01
CA ARG A 70 -15.25 -7.30 5.77
C ARG A 70 -15.70 -7.07 4.33
N LYS A 71 -16.62 -6.13 4.12
CA LYS A 71 -17.26 -5.90 2.81
C LYS A 71 -16.29 -5.23 1.84
N TYR A 72 -16.43 -5.55 0.57
CA TYR A 72 -15.71 -4.84 -0.49
C TYR A 72 -16.16 -3.38 -0.57
N HIS A 73 -15.25 -2.46 -0.92
CA HIS A 73 -15.54 -1.03 -0.93
C HIS A 73 -16.65 -0.65 -1.94
N PRO A 74 -17.77 -0.04 -1.49
CA PRO A 74 -18.92 0.24 -2.34
C PRO A 74 -18.60 1.26 -3.44
N GLU A 75 -17.93 2.38 -3.11
CA GLU A 75 -17.57 3.39 -4.12
C GLU A 75 -16.63 2.82 -5.20
N THR A 76 -15.63 2.02 -4.82
CA THR A 76 -14.75 1.32 -5.79
C THR A 76 -15.55 0.39 -6.69
N LYS A 77 -16.52 -0.36 -6.14
CA LYS A 77 -17.42 -1.23 -6.91
C LYS A 77 -18.26 -0.43 -7.91
N ASP A 78 -18.82 0.70 -7.50
CA ASP A 78 -19.65 1.54 -8.35
C ASP A 78 -18.83 2.24 -9.44
N ARG A 79 -17.60 2.68 -9.12
CA ARG A 79 -16.65 3.22 -10.09
C ARG A 79 -16.32 2.20 -11.18
N ILE A 80 -16.00 0.96 -10.80
CA ILE A 80 -15.69 -0.13 -11.74
C ILE A 80 -16.89 -0.42 -12.66
N LYS A 81 -18.11 -0.50 -12.11
CA LYS A 81 -19.34 -0.68 -12.91
C LYS A 81 -19.55 0.45 -13.92
N LYS A 82 -19.37 1.71 -13.49
CA LYS A 82 -19.50 2.89 -14.37
C LYS A 82 -18.49 2.85 -15.52
N GLN A 83 -17.25 2.46 -15.26
CA GLN A 83 -16.18 2.34 -16.27
C GLN A 83 -16.47 1.23 -17.30
N GLN A 84 -17.14 0.15 -16.91
CA GLN A 84 -17.51 -0.94 -17.81
C GLN A 84 -18.69 -0.57 -18.73
N ASN A 85 -19.62 0.27 -18.25
CA ASN A 85 -20.88 0.54 -18.95
C ASN A 85 -20.82 1.68 -19.97
N LYS A 86 -19.76 2.50 -19.99
CA LYS A 86 -19.65 3.64 -20.91
C LYS A 86 -18.39 3.51 -21.79
N PRO A 87 -18.53 3.23 -23.10
CA PRO A 87 -17.45 3.44 -24.05
C PRO A 87 -17.24 4.95 -24.19
N VAL A 88 -16.27 5.47 -23.44
CA VAL A 88 -15.79 6.84 -23.60
C VAL A 88 -14.67 6.79 -24.65
N GLU A 89 -14.67 7.72 -25.60
CA GLU A 89 -13.53 7.96 -26.49
C GLU A 89 -12.34 8.43 -25.64
N LYS A 90 -11.19 7.75 -25.73
CA LYS A 90 -10.06 7.95 -24.82
C LYS A 90 -8.91 8.60 -25.57
N VAL A 91 -8.57 9.83 -25.18
CA VAL A 91 -7.41 10.62 -25.63
C VAL A 91 -6.29 10.53 -24.60
N GLU A 92 -5.00 10.51 -24.96
CA GLU A 92 -3.86 10.40 -24.00
C GLU A 92 -4.08 11.31 -22.77
N ALA A 93 -4.06 10.74 -21.55
CA ALA A 93 -4.22 11.55 -20.35
C ALA A 93 -3.01 12.47 -20.19
N VAL A 94 -3.31 13.68 -19.76
CA VAL A 94 -2.34 14.66 -19.33
C VAL A 94 -2.74 15.14 -17.94
N ASN A 95 -1.76 15.40 -17.09
CA ASN A 95 -1.98 15.96 -15.76
C ASN A 95 -1.13 17.22 -15.58
N PRO A 96 -1.43 18.29 -16.33
CA PRO A 96 -0.67 19.53 -16.26
C PRO A 96 -0.84 20.23 -14.89
N ASP A 97 -2.00 20.05 -14.26
CA ASP A 97 -2.40 20.71 -13.01
C ASP A 97 -2.77 19.68 -11.92
N PRO A 98 -1.77 19.01 -11.31
CA PRO A 98 -2.03 18.00 -10.30
C PRO A 98 -2.73 18.57 -9.07
N LEU A 99 -3.85 17.96 -8.68
CA LEU A 99 -4.64 18.39 -7.53
C LEU A 99 -4.13 17.80 -6.21
N PRO A 100 -4.23 18.55 -5.09
CA PRO A 100 -3.96 18.02 -3.76
C PRO A 100 -4.98 16.93 -3.38
N VAL A 101 -4.59 16.08 -2.44
CA VAL A 101 -5.51 15.14 -1.81
C VAL A 101 -6.48 15.92 -0.92
N GLU A 102 -7.77 15.87 -1.25
CA GLU A 102 -8.83 16.57 -0.49
C GLU A 102 -8.94 16.06 0.95
N PHE A 103 -8.95 14.73 1.12
CA PHE A 103 -8.89 14.05 2.41
C PHE A 103 -8.33 12.63 2.24
N LEU A 104 -7.69 12.11 3.27
CA LEU A 104 -7.18 10.73 3.26
C LEU A 104 -8.35 9.75 3.41
N ARG A 105 -8.52 8.89 2.40
CA ARG A 105 -9.51 7.80 2.42
C ARG A 105 -8.93 6.61 3.19
N THR A 106 -9.44 6.39 4.40
CA THR A 106 -9.06 5.30 5.30
C THR A 106 -10.31 4.70 5.95
N SER A 107 -10.40 3.37 6.00
CA SER A 107 -11.48 2.63 6.67
C SER A 107 -11.18 1.14 6.75
N LEU A 108 -11.35 0.53 7.93
CA LEU A 108 -11.38 -0.93 8.09
C LEU A 108 -12.75 -1.57 7.82
N ILE A 109 -13.80 -0.76 7.61
CA ILE A 109 -15.15 -1.27 7.32
C ILE A 109 -15.25 -1.76 5.88
N TYR A 110 -14.70 -0.96 4.96
CA TYR A 110 -14.82 -1.14 3.52
C TYR A 110 -13.45 -1.04 2.87
N LEU A 111 -13.00 -2.14 2.28
CA LEU A 111 -11.68 -2.24 1.66
C LEU A 111 -11.81 -2.82 0.26
N ASP A 112 -11.05 -2.27 -0.68
CA ASP A 112 -10.78 -2.89 -1.97
C ASP A 112 -9.46 -3.66 -1.92
N CYS A 113 -9.02 -4.21 -3.05
CA CYS A 113 -7.85 -5.08 -3.08
C CYS A 113 -6.55 -4.37 -2.69
N MET A 114 -6.38 -3.11 -3.10
CA MET A 114 -5.20 -2.32 -2.80
C MET A 114 -5.26 -1.77 -1.38
N THR A 115 -6.36 -1.11 -1.02
CA THR A 115 -6.52 -0.56 0.34
C THR A 115 -6.45 -1.64 1.40
N TYR A 116 -6.97 -2.86 1.14
CA TYR A 116 -6.79 -3.98 2.05
C TYR A 116 -5.31 -4.31 2.32
N VAL A 117 -4.50 -4.42 1.27
CA VAL A 117 -3.08 -4.74 1.41
C VAL A 117 -2.33 -3.61 2.11
N GLU A 118 -2.61 -2.36 1.75
CA GLU A 118 -1.97 -1.18 2.35
C GLU A 118 -2.29 -1.07 3.85
N HIS A 119 -3.55 -1.27 4.26
CA HIS A 119 -3.94 -1.21 5.68
C HIS A 119 -3.30 -2.34 6.47
N VAL A 120 -3.27 -3.57 5.93
CA VAL A 120 -2.61 -4.70 6.59
C VAL A 120 -1.11 -4.43 6.77
N LEU A 121 -0.43 -3.90 5.75
CA LEU A 121 0.98 -3.56 5.83
C LEU A 121 1.25 -2.45 6.85
N ALA A 122 0.47 -1.37 6.82
CA ALA A 122 0.61 -0.25 7.74
C ALA A 122 0.42 -0.68 9.21
N ILE A 123 -0.62 -1.47 9.49
CA ILE A 123 -0.87 -2.01 10.84
C ILE A 123 0.25 -2.98 11.26
N ALA A 124 0.69 -3.86 10.37
CA ALA A 124 1.75 -4.83 10.68
C ALA A 124 3.12 -4.17 10.93
N ALA A 125 3.41 -3.08 10.22
CA ALA A 125 4.62 -2.27 10.37
C ALA A 125 4.59 -1.37 11.62
N SER A 126 3.38 -1.04 12.11
CA SER A 126 3.20 -0.17 13.27
C SER A 126 3.72 -0.82 14.55
N ILE A 127 4.39 -0.02 15.38
CA ILE A 127 4.97 -0.49 16.65
C ILE A 127 4.32 0.11 17.90
N LYS A 128 3.60 1.23 17.74
CA LYS A 128 2.88 1.92 18.82
C LYS A 128 1.39 1.94 18.52
N PRO A 129 0.51 1.67 19.50
CA PRO A 129 -0.93 1.75 19.31
C PRO A 129 -1.39 3.22 19.35
N ALA A 130 -1.05 3.97 18.30
CA ALA A 130 -1.43 5.37 18.13
C ALA A 130 -1.97 5.57 16.73
N TYR A 131 -3.27 5.83 16.60
CA TYR A 131 -3.92 5.89 15.29
C TYR A 131 -3.31 6.95 14.37
N GLN A 132 -3.20 8.20 14.82
CA GLN A 132 -2.70 9.28 13.99
C GLN A 132 -1.16 9.28 13.86
N LYS A 133 -0.46 9.26 15.00
CA LYS A 133 1.00 9.41 15.06
C LYS A 133 1.78 8.17 14.59
N GLU A 134 1.14 7.00 14.50
CA GLU A 134 1.78 5.78 13.98
C GLU A 134 1.04 5.27 12.74
N PHE A 135 -0.22 4.83 12.89
CA PHE A 135 -0.92 4.12 11.82
C PHE A 135 -1.16 4.98 10.57
N LEU A 136 -1.72 6.17 10.70
CA LEU A 136 -2.00 7.02 9.54
C LEU A 136 -0.72 7.49 8.84
N CYS A 137 0.34 7.80 9.60
CA CYS A 137 1.63 8.17 9.02
C CYS A 137 2.25 6.98 8.26
N ARG A 138 2.19 5.76 8.81
CA ARG A 138 2.59 4.52 8.11
C ARG A 138 1.73 4.23 6.90
N LEU A 139 0.42 4.41 7.00
CA LEU A 139 -0.52 4.20 5.91
C LEU A 139 -0.24 5.16 4.75
N ILE A 140 -0.07 6.45 5.03
CA ILE A 140 0.34 7.46 4.03
C ILE A 140 1.67 7.05 3.38
N ASP A 141 2.66 6.61 4.16
CA ASP A 141 3.97 6.24 3.63
C ASP A 141 3.92 4.97 2.76
N VAL A 142 3.06 4.00 3.08
CA VAL A 142 2.83 2.83 2.23
C VAL A 142 2.10 3.21 0.94
N MET A 143 1.18 4.17 1.01
CA MET A 143 0.34 4.62 -0.09
C MET A 143 1.05 5.56 -1.08
N PHE A 144 1.83 6.54 -0.60
CA PHE A 144 2.36 7.67 -1.38
C PHE A 144 3.89 7.71 -1.36
N ASP A 145 4.51 8.25 -2.41
CA ASP A 145 5.94 8.63 -2.39
C ASP A 145 6.14 10.12 -2.05
N ALA A 146 5.43 10.61 -1.02
CA ALA A 146 5.40 12.05 -0.67
C ALA A 146 6.62 12.52 0.14
N GLY A 147 7.33 11.63 0.83
CA GLY A 147 8.52 11.98 1.62
C GLY A 147 8.26 13.00 2.74
N GLY A 148 7.06 13.00 3.34
CA GLY A 148 6.66 13.96 4.38
C GLY A 148 6.21 15.33 3.86
N LYS A 149 6.02 15.48 2.54
CA LYS A 149 5.48 16.69 1.91
C LYS A 149 3.94 16.64 1.82
N PRO A 150 3.25 17.77 1.53
CA PRO A 150 1.81 17.77 1.27
C PRO A 150 1.40 16.72 0.22
N LEU A 151 0.28 16.06 0.46
CA LEU A 151 -0.17 14.94 -0.37
C LEU A 151 -0.82 15.43 -1.67
N MET A 152 -0.29 14.97 -2.79
CA MET A 152 -0.83 15.23 -4.13
C MET A 152 -1.39 13.94 -4.73
N ASN A 153 -2.51 14.02 -5.48
CA ASN A 153 -3.16 12.81 -6.02
C ASN A 153 -2.24 11.99 -6.95
N HIS A 154 -1.40 12.66 -7.74
CA HIS A 154 -0.46 11.99 -8.66
C HIS A 154 0.69 11.25 -7.94
N GLN A 155 0.94 11.56 -6.66
CA GLN A 155 1.95 10.87 -5.85
C GLN A 155 1.42 9.59 -5.22
N ARG A 156 0.12 9.32 -5.33
CA ARG A 156 -0.47 8.07 -4.86
C ARG A 156 -0.05 6.94 -5.79
N ASN A 157 0.57 5.91 -5.23
CA ASN A 157 1.05 4.77 -6.00
C ASN A 157 -0.11 3.83 -6.34
N HIS A 158 -0.80 4.09 -7.44
CA HIS A 158 -1.92 3.28 -7.92
C HIS A 158 -1.53 2.03 -8.71
N PHE A 159 -0.31 2.02 -9.26
CA PHE A 159 0.23 0.92 -10.05
C PHE A 159 1.10 0.04 -9.17
N THR A 160 0.78 -1.26 -9.09
CA THR A 160 1.36 -2.17 -8.10
C THR A 160 2.86 -2.39 -8.29
N SER A 161 3.37 -2.35 -9.52
CA SER A 161 4.80 -2.46 -9.82
C SER A 161 5.59 -1.30 -9.22
N LEU A 162 5.17 -0.07 -9.49
CA LEU A 162 5.77 1.12 -8.88
C LEU A 162 5.57 1.16 -7.36
N TRP A 163 4.37 0.85 -6.89
CA TRP A 163 4.06 0.76 -5.46
C TRP A 163 4.99 -0.23 -4.75
N GLY A 164 5.26 -1.38 -5.36
CA GLY A 164 6.18 -2.40 -4.86
C GLY A 164 7.62 -1.91 -4.80
N ASP A 165 8.11 -1.25 -5.86
CA ASP A 165 9.46 -0.67 -5.90
C ASP A 165 9.64 0.45 -4.87
N VAL A 166 8.63 1.33 -4.71
CA VAL A 166 8.63 2.40 -3.69
C VAL A 166 8.69 1.77 -2.29
N ASN A 167 7.82 0.80 -2.00
CA ASN A 167 7.77 0.15 -0.70
C ASN A 167 8.98 -0.76 -0.42
N GLU A 168 9.66 -1.26 -1.46
CA GLU A 168 10.95 -1.92 -1.34
C GLU A 168 12.04 -0.92 -0.96
N ARG A 169 12.15 0.23 -1.64
CA ARG A 169 13.10 1.29 -1.27
C ARG A 169 12.90 1.78 0.16
N LYS A 170 11.65 1.89 0.60
CA LYS A 170 11.30 2.32 1.95
C LYS A 170 11.56 1.25 3.01
N GLY A 171 11.75 -0.02 2.64
CA GLY A 171 12.01 -1.13 3.56
C GLY A 171 10.76 -1.85 4.09
N TYR A 172 9.57 -1.58 3.55
CA TYR A 172 8.37 -2.36 3.89
C TYR A 172 8.39 -3.74 3.26
N LEU A 173 8.85 -3.82 2.01
CA LEU A 173 8.76 -4.99 1.15
C LEU A 173 10.12 -5.36 0.57
N ARG A 174 10.18 -6.55 -0.04
CA ARG A 174 11.24 -6.96 -0.96
C ARG A 174 10.62 -7.66 -2.15
N ASN A 175 11.01 -7.30 -3.36
CA ASN A 175 10.56 -7.96 -4.57
C ASN A 175 11.21 -9.35 -4.67
N VAL A 176 10.40 -10.40 -4.65
CA VAL A 176 10.85 -11.80 -4.64
C VAL A 176 11.28 -12.25 -6.04
N ALA A 177 10.75 -11.63 -7.09
CA ALA A 177 11.00 -12.01 -8.48
C ALA A 177 12.29 -11.41 -9.06
N ARG A 178 12.80 -10.31 -8.49
CA ARG A 178 13.97 -9.60 -9.03
C ARG A 178 15.18 -10.53 -9.13
N ASN A 179 15.71 -10.69 -10.35
CA ASN A 179 16.86 -11.55 -10.68
C ASN A 179 16.68 -13.05 -10.35
N HIS A 180 15.45 -13.53 -10.14
CA HIS A 180 15.21 -14.94 -9.89
C HIS A 180 15.20 -15.74 -11.21
N PRO A 181 15.83 -16.93 -11.30
CA PRO A 181 15.94 -17.70 -12.57
C PRO A 181 14.61 -18.07 -13.22
N TRP A 182 13.57 -18.22 -12.39
CA TRP A 182 12.21 -18.56 -12.83
C TRP A 182 11.30 -17.35 -13.07
N ALA A 183 11.79 -16.14 -12.80
CA ALA A 183 11.05 -14.91 -13.04
C ALA A 183 11.40 -14.34 -14.42
N VAL A 184 10.47 -13.57 -14.96
CA VAL A 184 10.68 -12.78 -16.17
C VAL A 184 10.50 -11.31 -15.83
N SER A 185 10.95 -10.45 -16.75
CA SER A 185 10.67 -9.03 -16.65
C SER A 185 10.28 -8.42 -17.98
N ARG A 186 9.53 -7.32 -17.91
CA ARG A 186 9.15 -6.51 -19.07
C ARG A 186 9.07 -5.05 -18.66
N GLU A 187 9.14 -4.16 -19.64
CA GLU A 187 8.90 -2.73 -19.47
C GLU A 187 7.45 -2.37 -19.80
N LEU A 188 6.88 -1.41 -19.06
CA LEU A 188 5.54 -0.89 -19.30
C LEU A 188 5.48 0.60 -18.95
N TYR A 189 4.94 1.42 -19.84
CA TYR A 189 4.56 2.79 -19.50
C TYR A 189 3.24 2.77 -18.74
N LEU A 190 3.27 3.10 -17.44
CA LEU A 190 2.08 3.09 -16.60
C LEU A 190 1.15 4.27 -16.92
N ASN A 191 -0.14 4.00 -16.95
CA ASN A 191 -1.20 4.95 -17.30
C ASN A 191 -1.06 5.58 -18.70
N ARG A 192 -0.28 4.95 -19.60
CA ARG A 192 -0.27 5.30 -21.02
C ARG A 192 -0.99 4.23 -21.81
N VAL A 193 -2.07 4.63 -22.46
CA VAL A 193 -2.78 3.83 -23.43
C VAL A 193 -2.58 4.50 -24.78
N GLY A 194 -2.11 3.76 -25.79
CA GLY A 194 -1.91 4.29 -27.13
C GLY A 194 -3.23 4.74 -27.79
N SER A 195 -3.20 4.98 -29.10
CA SER A 195 -4.35 5.50 -29.86
C SER A 195 -5.56 4.54 -29.98
N ASN A 196 -5.52 3.34 -29.36
CA ASN A 196 -6.55 2.28 -29.48
C ASN A 196 -7.07 1.75 -28.11
N ARG A 197 -7.76 2.60 -27.34
CA ARG A 197 -8.59 2.28 -26.14
C ARG A 197 -7.76 1.69 -24.95
N THR A 198 -8.17 1.53 -23.67
CA THR A 198 -9.46 1.34 -23.00
C THR A 198 -9.46 1.78 -21.52
N PHE A 199 -8.45 2.49 -20.98
CA PHE A 199 -8.47 2.82 -19.54
C PHE A 199 -7.71 4.10 -19.22
N TYR A 200 -8.42 5.10 -18.68
CA TYR A 200 -7.79 6.08 -17.79
C TYR A 200 -8.12 5.68 -16.39
N VAL A 201 -7.05 5.44 -15.63
CA VAL A 201 -7.08 5.78 -14.23
C VAL A 201 -7.15 7.33 -14.27
N GLU A 202 -8.19 7.94 -13.66
CA GLU A 202 -8.49 9.39 -13.65
C GLU A 202 -7.24 10.29 -13.80
N ASP A 203 -7.32 11.39 -14.55
CA ASP A 203 -6.19 12.32 -14.84
C ASP A 203 -5.44 12.81 -13.59
N ARG A 204 -6.03 12.62 -12.41
CA ARG A 204 -5.43 12.90 -11.10
C ARG A 204 -4.35 11.89 -10.69
N PHE A 205 -4.21 10.76 -11.37
CA PHE A 205 -3.22 9.74 -11.05
C PHE A 205 -1.90 9.98 -11.79
N LEU A 206 -0.87 9.24 -11.38
CA LEU A 206 0.43 9.26 -12.03
C LEU A 206 0.30 8.90 -13.52
N ILE A 207 0.99 9.65 -14.37
CA ILE A 207 1.24 9.32 -15.77
C ILE A 207 2.75 9.14 -15.90
N ALA A 208 3.21 7.96 -16.30
CA ALA A 208 4.63 7.68 -16.33
C ALA A 208 5.33 8.41 -17.48
N ASP A 209 6.44 9.07 -17.19
CA ASP A 209 7.35 9.68 -18.18
C ASP A 209 8.37 8.68 -18.76
N LYS A 210 8.60 7.59 -18.03
CA LYS A 210 9.55 6.52 -18.36
C LYS A 210 8.92 5.13 -18.17
N PRO A 211 9.46 4.08 -18.81
CA PRO A 211 8.95 2.74 -18.59
C PRO A 211 9.24 2.27 -17.17
N GLN A 212 8.27 1.55 -16.59
CA GLN A 212 8.41 0.83 -15.34
C GLN A 212 8.87 -0.60 -15.63
N GLN A 213 10.00 -1.01 -15.06
CA GLN A 213 10.45 -2.39 -15.10
C GLN A 213 9.61 -3.25 -14.15
N MET A 214 9.01 -4.32 -14.67
CA MET A 214 8.12 -5.18 -13.92
C MET A 214 8.74 -6.57 -13.82
N TRP A 215 8.91 -7.11 -12.62
CA TRP A 215 9.39 -8.47 -12.39
C TRP A 215 8.28 -9.36 -11.84
N TYR A 216 8.05 -10.52 -12.45
CA TYR A 216 7.00 -11.44 -12.03
C TYR A 216 7.33 -12.89 -12.38
N PHE A 217 6.66 -13.81 -11.69
CA PHE A 217 6.67 -15.23 -12.05
C PHE A 217 5.54 -15.51 -13.05
N PRO A 218 5.82 -16.07 -14.23
CA PRO A 218 4.76 -16.48 -15.15
C PRO A 218 3.76 -17.44 -14.50
N THR A 219 2.50 -17.42 -14.93
CA THR A 219 1.43 -18.21 -14.30
C THR A 219 1.77 -19.71 -14.27
N GLU A 220 2.31 -20.25 -15.35
CA GLU A 220 2.78 -21.63 -15.48
C GLU A 220 3.89 -21.95 -14.47
N THR A 221 4.85 -21.04 -14.27
CA THR A 221 5.92 -21.16 -13.27
C THR A 221 5.35 -21.25 -11.85
N VAL A 222 4.36 -20.41 -11.54
CA VAL A 222 3.69 -20.42 -10.23
C VAL A 222 2.88 -21.71 -10.03
N LEU A 223 2.16 -22.16 -11.06
CA LEU A 223 1.36 -23.39 -11.01
C LEU A 223 2.25 -24.64 -10.88
N ALA A 224 3.41 -24.66 -11.52
CA ALA A 224 4.45 -25.69 -11.38
C ALA A 224 5.10 -25.69 -9.99
N GLY A 225 4.98 -24.60 -9.23
CA GLY A 225 5.52 -24.48 -7.87
C GLY A 225 6.98 -24.02 -7.81
N HIS A 226 7.50 -23.43 -8.89
CA HIS A 226 8.88 -22.91 -8.93
C HIS A 226 9.00 -21.49 -8.35
N ALA A 227 7.88 -20.78 -8.17
CA ALA A 227 7.88 -19.48 -7.50
C ALA A 227 8.08 -19.66 -5.98
N PRO A 228 9.12 -19.05 -5.37
CA PRO A 228 9.47 -19.24 -3.96
C PRO A 228 8.60 -18.38 -3.03
N LEU A 229 7.28 -18.54 -3.15
CA LEU A 229 6.28 -17.84 -2.33
C LEU A 229 6.31 -18.34 -0.89
N ALA A 230 6.15 -17.42 0.05
CA ALA A 230 6.01 -17.70 1.48
C ALA A 230 4.70 -17.11 2.00
N SER A 231 4.12 -17.76 3.02
CA SER A 231 2.91 -17.25 3.66
C SER A 231 3.11 -15.83 4.19
N GLY A 232 2.18 -14.93 3.85
CA GLY A 232 2.27 -13.50 4.11
C GLY A 232 2.85 -12.67 2.96
N ASP A 233 3.40 -13.28 1.91
CA ASP A 233 3.82 -12.55 0.71
C ASP A 233 2.62 -11.84 0.08
N VAL A 234 2.79 -10.56 -0.29
CA VAL A 234 1.84 -9.85 -1.14
C VAL A 234 1.97 -10.43 -2.54
N VAL A 235 0.85 -10.85 -3.12
CA VAL A 235 0.78 -11.36 -4.49
C VAL A 235 -0.13 -10.47 -5.34
N ALA A 236 0.33 -10.15 -6.55
CA ALA A 236 -0.38 -9.27 -7.47
C ALA A 236 -0.48 -9.91 -8.86
N MET A 237 -1.69 -9.91 -9.40
CA MET A 237 -2.07 -10.67 -10.59
C MET A 237 -1.81 -9.82 -11.83
N VAL A 238 -0.75 -10.18 -12.54
CA VAL A 238 -0.22 -9.43 -13.71
C VAL A 238 -1.18 -9.57 -14.89
N THR A 239 -1.38 -8.47 -15.61
CA THR A 239 -2.19 -8.43 -16.84
C THR A 239 -1.37 -7.96 -18.03
N ASP A 240 -1.79 -8.30 -19.25
CA ASP A 240 -1.25 -7.80 -20.51
C ASP A 240 -1.99 -6.59 -21.07
N LYS A 241 -2.94 -6.01 -20.31
CA LYS A 241 -3.62 -4.78 -20.71
C LYS A 241 -2.62 -3.63 -20.83
N GLU A 242 -2.72 -2.89 -21.93
CA GLU A 242 -1.89 -1.71 -22.17
C GLU A 242 -2.07 -0.67 -21.04
N GLY A 243 -0.97 -0.05 -20.64
CA GLY A 243 -0.95 0.96 -19.58
C GLY A 243 -1.21 0.44 -18.15
N LEU A 244 -1.56 -0.84 -17.97
CA LEU A 244 -1.92 -1.43 -16.69
C LEU A 244 -1.06 -2.64 -16.34
N ASP A 245 -0.53 -2.63 -15.12
CA ASP A 245 0.40 -3.66 -14.67
C ASP A 245 -0.28 -4.87 -14.03
N VAL A 246 -1.25 -4.61 -13.16
CA VAL A 246 -1.92 -5.58 -12.31
C VAL A 246 -3.43 -5.33 -12.31
N THR A 247 -4.23 -6.39 -12.31
CA THR A 247 -5.69 -6.28 -12.19
C THR A 247 -6.20 -6.48 -10.77
N HIS A 248 -5.43 -7.18 -9.93
CA HIS A 248 -5.89 -7.56 -8.59
C HIS A 248 -4.72 -7.93 -7.67
N MET A 249 -4.89 -7.80 -6.36
CA MET A 249 -3.85 -8.16 -5.38
C MET A 249 -4.44 -8.73 -4.08
N GLY A 250 -3.58 -9.35 -3.28
CA GLY A 250 -3.89 -9.92 -1.98
C GLY A 250 -2.66 -10.52 -1.32
N PHE A 251 -2.86 -11.45 -0.41
CA PHE A 251 -1.80 -12.18 0.28
C PHE A 251 -1.82 -13.66 -0.11
N TYR A 252 -0.64 -14.23 -0.35
CA TYR A 252 -0.46 -15.67 -0.40
C TYR A 252 -0.39 -16.20 1.04
N ILE A 253 -1.26 -17.13 1.40
CA ILE A 253 -1.37 -17.67 2.75
C ILE A 253 -1.25 -19.19 2.71
N GLU A 254 -0.37 -19.75 3.53
CA GLU A 254 -0.32 -21.18 3.77
C GLU A 254 -1.00 -21.49 5.11
N SER A 255 -2.06 -22.29 5.08
CA SER A 255 -2.85 -22.60 6.28
C SER A 255 -3.42 -24.00 6.20
N LYS A 256 -3.12 -24.84 7.20
CA LYS A 256 -3.59 -26.24 7.29
C LYS A 256 -3.31 -27.04 6.00
N GLY A 257 -2.11 -26.89 5.45
CA GLY A 257 -1.68 -27.56 4.21
C GLY A 257 -2.29 -27.01 2.92
N LYS A 258 -3.10 -25.95 2.97
CA LYS A 258 -3.69 -25.28 1.80
C LYS A 258 -2.93 -24.01 1.44
N LYS A 259 -2.85 -23.74 0.14
CA LYS A 259 -2.27 -22.51 -0.44
C LYS A 259 -3.40 -21.60 -0.90
N LEU A 260 -3.56 -20.46 -0.25
CA LEU A 260 -4.74 -19.61 -0.35
C LEU A 260 -4.36 -18.22 -0.89
N LEU A 261 -5.23 -17.65 -1.72
CA LEU A 261 -5.30 -16.22 -1.97
C LEU A 261 -6.23 -15.60 -0.94
N ARG A 262 -5.68 -14.78 -0.03
CA ARG A 262 -6.48 -13.94 0.87
C ARG A 262 -6.61 -12.54 0.27
N HIS A 263 -7.82 -12.14 -0.11
CA HIS A 263 -8.02 -10.88 -0.83
C HIS A 263 -9.42 -10.29 -0.64
N ALA A 264 -9.54 -8.97 -0.82
CA ALA A 264 -10.82 -8.30 -0.98
C ALA A 264 -11.41 -8.60 -2.36
N SER A 265 -12.42 -9.46 -2.42
CA SER A 265 -13.04 -9.90 -3.68
C SER A 265 -14.23 -9.02 -4.04
N ILE A 266 -14.15 -8.32 -5.17
CA ILE A 266 -15.31 -7.59 -5.72
C ILE A 266 -16.45 -8.55 -6.09
N LYS A 267 -16.12 -9.73 -6.64
CA LYS A 267 -17.08 -10.75 -7.08
C LYS A 267 -17.87 -11.31 -5.90
N LEU A 268 -17.18 -11.60 -4.79
CA LEU A 268 -17.81 -12.14 -3.57
C LEU A 268 -18.24 -11.03 -2.59
N ASN A 269 -17.94 -9.78 -2.90
CA ASN A 269 -18.26 -8.58 -2.12
C ASN A 269 -17.73 -8.60 -0.68
N ARG A 270 -16.61 -9.28 -0.44
CA ARG A 270 -15.96 -9.36 0.88
C ARG A 270 -14.50 -9.82 0.78
N ILE A 271 -13.77 -9.63 1.87
CA ILE A 271 -12.45 -10.23 2.08
C ILE A 271 -12.60 -11.73 2.34
N VAL A 272 -11.91 -12.55 1.56
CA VAL A 272 -12.07 -14.01 1.54
C VAL A 272 -10.75 -14.72 1.29
N ASP A 273 -10.72 -16.00 1.67
CA ASP A 273 -9.71 -16.95 1.23
C ASP A 273 -10.27 -17.77 0.05
N GLN A 274 -9.52 -17.86 -1.05
CA GLN A 274 -9.80 -18.76 -2.18
C GLN A 274 -8.58 -19.66 -2.43
N ASP A 275 -8.74 -20.82 -3.06
CA ASP A 275 -7.59 -21.64 -3.46
C ASP A 275 -6.72 -20.87 -4.47
N PHE A 276 -5.44 -20.70 -4.16
CA PHE A 276 -4.55 -19.84 -4.95
C PHE A 276 -4.32 -20.39 -6.36
N LYS A 277 -4.04 -21.69 -6.49
CA LYS A 277 -3.78 -22.30 -7.81
C LYS A 277 -5.05 -22.32 -8.65
N GLN A 278 -6.20 -22.63 -8.06
CA GLN A 278 -7.47 -22.61 -8.76
C GLN A 278 -7.83 -21.21 -9.24
N TYR A 279 -7.62 -20.18 -8.40
CA TYR A 279 -7.83 -18.79 -8.80
C TYR A 279 -7.01 -18.41 -10.04
N LEU A 280 -5.74 -18.81 -10.10
CA LEU A 280 -4.88 -18.58 -11.27
C LEU A 280 -5.34 -19.35 -12.51
N ARG A 281 -5.79 -20.60 -12.37
CA ARG A 281 -6.32 -21.40 -13.49
C ARG A 281 -7.62 -20.82 -14.06
N ASP A 282 -8.50 -20.34 -13.17
CA ASP A 282 -9.77 -19.71 -13.56
C ASP A 282 -9.54 -18.34 -14.23
N GLY A 283 -8.53 -17.61 -13.76
CA GLY A 283 -8.15 -16.29 -14.26
C GLY A 283 -7.30 -16.35 -15.53
N LYS A 284 -7.88 -16.77 -16.66
CA LYS A 284 -7.16 -16.90 -17.97
C LYS A 284 -6.44 -15.64 -18.47
N HIS A 285 -6.81 -14.47 -17.95
CA HIS A 285 -6.18 -13.18 -18.27
C HIS A 285 -4.96 -12.85 -17.39
N ILE A 286 -4.70 -13.65 -16.36
CA ILE A 286 -3.58 -13.49 -15.43
C ILE A 286 -2.34 -14.09 -16.10
N ARG A 287 -1.38 -13.23 -16.42
CA ARG A 287 -0.13 -13.61 -17.11
C ARG A 287 0.98 -14.03 -16.16
N GLY A 288 0.83 -13.69 -14.88
CA GLY A 288 1.75 -14.12 -13.85
C GLY A 288 1.44 -13.46 -12.51
N VAL A 289 2.37 -13.62 -11.58
CA VAL A 289 2.26 -13.13 -10.22
C VAL A 289 3.51 -12.33 -9.86
N MET A 290 3.34 -11.05 -9.57
CA MET A 290 4.34 -10.30 -8.80
C MET A 290 4.24 -10.74 -7.34
N ALA A 291 5.39 -10.90 -6.70
CA ALA A 291 5.46 -11.32 -5.30
C ALA A 291 6.36 -10.38 -4.52
N PHE A 292 5.82 -9.81 -3.44
CA PHE A 292 6.56 -8.92 -2.54
C PHE A 292 6.52 -9.48 -1.12
N ARG A 293 7.70 -9.72 -0.54
CA ARG A 293 7.84 -10.24 0.82
C ARG A 293 7.87 -9.10 1.83
N PRO A 294 6.95 -9.06 2.81
CA PRO A 294 7.01 -8.06 3.87
C PRO A 294 8.25 -8.22 4.74
N LEU A 295 9.09 -7.18 4.77
CA LEU A 295 10.22 -7.07 5.68
C LEU A 295 9.85 -6.23 6.92
N LEU A 296 8.99 -5.22 6.74
CA LEU A 296 8.53 -4.31 7.79
C LEU A 296 9.68 -3.63 8.55
N GLN A 297 10.76 -3.31 7.85
CA GLN A 297 11.98 -2.67 8.38
C GLN A 297 12.05 -1.18 8.03
N ALA A 298 10.98 -0.63 7.46
CA ALA A 298 10.92 0.76 7.09
C ALA A 298 11.15 1.68 8.29
N ALA A 299 11.96 2.72 8.07
CA ALA A 299 12.21 3.77 9.05
C ALA A 299 10.89 4.44 9.50
N GLN A 300 10.96 5.25 10.55
CA GLN A 300 9.80 6.04 10.96
C GLN A 300 9.45 7.04 9.83
N PRO A 301 8.19 7.04 9.35
CA PRO A 301 7.78 7.90 8.25
C PRO A 301 7.73 9.37 8.68
N GLY A 302 7.65 10.27 7.70
CA GLY A 302 7.36 11.68 7.95
C GLY A 302 6.03 11.84 8.71
N LEU A 303 6.00 12.78 9.64
CA LEU A 303 4.81 13.08 10.43
C LEU A 303 3.82 13.92 9.62
N TYR A 304 2.54 13.76 9.95
CA TYR A 304 1.45 14.57 9.42
C TYR A 304 0.56 15.02 10.58
N ARG A 305 -0.03 16.21 10.45
CA ARG A 305 -1.11 16.67 11.32
C ARG A 305 -2.44 16.33 10.67
N PHE A 306 -3.43 16.02 11.50
CA PHE A 306 -4.73 15.60 11.00
C PHE A 306 -5.83 16.52 11.53
N GLN A 307 -6.73 16.91 10.63
CA GLN A 307 -7.96 17.61 10.98
C GLN A 307 -9.17 16.81 10.51
N VAL A 308 -10.19 16.72 11.34
CA VAL A 308 -11.46 16.11 10.93
C VAL A 308 -12.29 17.16 10.19
N ILE A 309 -12.81 16.79 9.02
CA ILE A 309 -13.74 17.58 8.23
C ILE A 309 -15.12 16.92 8.24
N ALA A 310 -16.17 17.74 8.20
CA ALA A 310 -17.54 17.25 8.08
C ALA A 310 -17.73 16.47 6.76
N ALA A 311 -18.60 15.47 6.78
CA ALA A 311 -19.04 14.85 5.53
C ALA A 311 -19.84 15.89 4.72
N PRO A 312 -19.58 16.03 3.40
CA PRO A 312 -20.37 16.89 2.53
C PRO A 312 -21.82 16.40 2.38
#